data_AF-A0A0B1SVS2-F1
#
_entry.id   AF-A0A0B1SVS2-F1
#
_cell.length_a   1.000
_cell.length_b   1.000
_cell.length_c   1.000
_cell.angle_alpha   90.00
_cell.angle_beta   90.00
_cell.angle_gamma   90.00
#
_symmetry.space_group_name_H-M   'P 1'
#
loop_
_entity.id
_entity.type
_entity.pdbx_description
1 polymer ?
#
loop_
_entity_poly.entity_id
_entity_poly.type
_entity_poly.pdbx_seq_one_letter_code
_entity_poly.pdbx_strand_id
1 'polypeptide(L)'
;MNATAIMYEIMTHGPVAARLFAYEDLYHYKGGIYVHTGGKSYGLQPVRIIGWGEENGVLYWLVANSWNTDWGENGTYIFDRKRKA
;
A
#
# COMPACT_ATOMS: atom_id res chain seq x y z
N MET A 1 5.06 -12.26 -8.42
CA MET A 1 6.13 -11.36 -8.92
C MET A 1 7.12 -11.09 -7.80
N ASN A 2 8.41 -10.97 -8.11
CA ASN A 2 9.38 -10.45 -7.16
C ASN A 2 9.26 -8.91 -7.09
N ALA A 3 9.76 -8.29 -6.01
CA ALA A 3 9.67 -6.84 -5.83
C ALA A 3 10.30 -6.07 -7.02
N THR A 4 11.43 -6.55 -7.52
CA THR A 4 12.14 -5.95 -8.65
C THR A 4 11.29 -5.91 -9.93
N ALA A 5 10.52 -6.96 -10.22
CA ALA A 5 9.63 -7.00 -11.39
C ALA A 5 8.47 -6.01 -11.26
N ILE A 6 7.90 -5.85 -10.05
CA ILE A 6 6.86 -4.85 -9.79
C ILE A 6 7.43 -3.44 -10.00
N MET A 7 8.62 -3.16 -9.46
CA MET A 7 9.29 -1.88 -9.64
C MET A 7 9.55 -1.60 -11.12
N TYR A 8 10.10 -2.58 -11.84
CA TYR A 8 10.36 -2.47 -13.27
C TYR A 8 9.08 -2.15 -14.04
N GLU A 9 8.01 -2.91 -13.81
CA GLU A 9 6.71 -2.71 -14.46
C GLU A 9 6.15 -1.31 -14.20
N ILE A 10 6.22 -0.83 -12.95
CA ILE A 10 5.78 0.52 -12.61
C ILE A 10 6.61 1.58 -13.33
N MET A 11 7.92 1.40 -13.43
CA MET A 11 8.82 2.32 -14.13
C MET A 11 8.60 2.36 -15.64
N THR A 12 8.29 1.23 -16.27
CA THR A 12 8.22 1.14 -17.74
C THR A 12 6.80 1.27 -18.28
N HIS A 13 5.80 0.83 -17.53
CA HIS A 13 4.41 0.72 -17.99
C HIS A 13 3.41 1.45 -17.08
N GLY A 14 3.86 1.97 -15.94
CA GLY A 14 3.02 2.70 -15.00
C GLY A 14 2.33 1.80 -13.96
N PRO A 15 1.34 2.33 -13.22
CA PRO A 15 0.83 1.68 -12.01
C PRO A 15 0.30 0.25 -12.20
N VAL A 16 0.53 -0.59 -11.19
CA VAL A 16 0.17 -2.02 -11.21
C VAL A 16 -1.04 -2.29 -10.31
N ALA A 17 -1.98 -3.10 -10.78
CA ALA A 17 -3.10 -3.59 -9.98
C ALA A 17 -2.63 -4.67 -8.99
N ALA A 18 -3.07 -4.57 -7.74
CA ALA A 18 -2.76 -5.54 -6.69
C ALA A 18 -3.99 -5.79 -5.80
N ARG A 19 -3.88 -6.81 -4.94
CA ARG A 19 -4.84 -7.05 -3.85
C ARG A 19 -4.07 -7.08 -2.54
N LEU A 20 -4.54 -6.33 -1.54
CA LEU A 20 -3.96 -6.28 -0.19
C LEU A 20 -5.04 -6.60 0.83
N PHE A 21 -4.67 -7.25 1.94
CA PHE A 21 -5.61 -7.46 3.03
C PHE A 21 -5.97 -6.12 3.68
N ALA A 22 -7.27 -5.84 3.74
CA ALA A 22 -7.82 -4.75 4.51
C ALA A 22 -8.21 -5.26 5.91
N TYR A 23 -7.80 -4.51 6.91
CA TYR A 23 -8.13 -4.74 8.31
C TYR A 23 -8.84 -3.51 8.87
N GLU A 24 -9.50 -3.67 10.01
CA GLU A 24 -10.25 -2.60 10.68
C GLU A 24 -9.43 -1.37 11.04
N ASP A 25 -8.19 -1.56 11.44
CA ASP A 25 -7.26 -0.47 11.73
C ASP A 25 -6.85 0.32 10.48
N LEU A 26 -6.86 -0.28 9.28
CA LEU A 26 -6.59 0.44 8.02
C LEU A 26 -7.58 1.59 7.78
N TYR A 27 -8.85 1.44 8.13
CA TYR A 27 -9.85 2.50 7.96
C TYR A 27 -9.53 3.75 8.78
N HIS A 28 -8.75 3.59 9.86
CA HIS A 28 -8.34 4.66 10.76
C HIS A 28 -6.96 5.23 10.40
N TYR A 29 -6.33 4.78 9.32
CA TYR A 29 -5.03 5.27 8.84
C TYR A 29 -5.05 6.78 8.56
N LYS A 30 -4.00 7.49 9.02
CA LYS A 30 -3.81 8.93 8.83
C LYS A 30 -2.45 9.32 8.25
N GLY A 31 -1.47 8.42 8.27
CA GLY A 31 -0.15 8.67 7.70
C GLY A 31 0.95 7.77 8.26
N GLY A 32 2.13 7.85 7.64
CA GLY A 32 3.29 7.03 7.98
C GLY A 32 3.18 5.59 7.47
N ILE A 33 4.07 4.69 7.91
CA ILE A 33 4.05 3.31 7.43
C ILE A 33 2.89 2.55 8.07
N TYR A 34 1.93 2.13 7.24
CA TYR A 34 0.83 1.30 7.71
C TYR A 34 1.36 -0.02 8.27
N VAL A 35 1.00 -0.27 9.52
CA VAL A 35 1.32 -1.48 10.28
C VAL A 35 0.01 -1.97 10.86
N HIS A 36 -0.43 -3.17 10.46
CA HIS A 36 -1.54 -3.82 11.14
C HIS A 36 -1.16 -4.07 12.61
N THR A 37 -2.00 -3.61 13.53
CA THR A 37 -1.85 -3.69 14.99
C THR A 37 -2.99 -4.45 15.66
N GLY A 38 -4.15 -4.57 15.01
CA GLY A 38 -5.27 -5.36 15.51
C GLY A 38 -6.59 -5.08 14.80
N GLY A 39 -7.64 -5.81 15.19
CA GLY A 39 -8.96 -5.72 14.58
C GLY A 39 -9.23 -6.80 13.53
N LYS A 40 -10.48 -6.91 13.08
CA LYS A 40 -10.89 -8.01 12.19
C LYS A 40 -10.41 -7.79 10.76
N SER A 41 -10.21 -8.89 10.03
CA SER A 41 -9.97 -8.86 8.60
C SER A 41 -11.26 -8.61 7.83
N TYR A 42 -11.20 -7.72 6.84
CA TYR A 42 -12.26 -7.52 5.85
C TYR A 42 -11.94 -8.19 4.51
N GLY A 43 -10.86 -8.98 4.44
CA GLY A 43 -10.43 -9.70 3.25
C GLY A 43 -9.56 -8.88 2.30
N LEU A 44 -9.42 -9.38 1.07
CA LEU A 44 -8.58 -8.78 0.04
C LEU A 44 -9.30 -7.63 -0.65
N GLN A 45 -8.70 -6.45 -0.65
CA GLN A 45 -9.17 -5.26 -1.35
C GLN A 45 -8.32 -5.00 -2.60
N PRO A 46 -8.95 -4.72 -3.76
CA PRO A 46 -8.22 -4.29 -4.96
C PRO A 46 -7.67 -2.88 -4.75
N VAL A 47 -6.39 -2.70 -5.10
CA VAL A 47 -5.68 -1.43 -4.98
C VAL A 47 -4.75 -1.23 -6.16
N ARG A 48 -4.14 -0.04 -6.24
CA ARG A 48 -3.16 0.30 -7.27
C ARG A 48 -1.83 0.68 -6.63
N ILE A 49 -0.77 -0.05 -6.95
CA ILE A 49 0.59 0.32 -6.55
C ILE A 49 1.10 1.31 -7.59
N ILE A 50 1.40 2.53 -7.14
CA ILE A 50 1.80 3.65 -7.99
C ILE A 50 3.27 4.01 -7.83
N GLY A 51 3.96 3.43 -6.85
CA GLY A 51 5.37 3.70 -6.60
C GLY A 51 5.91 2.89 -5.42
N TRP A 52 7.15 3.18 -5.07
CA TRP A 52 7.86 2.62 -3.92
C TRP A 52 8.88 3.64 -3.44
N GLY A 53 9.42 3.41 -2.25
CA GLY A 53 10.49 4.23 -1.72
C GLY A 53 11.11 3.62 -0.47
N GLU A 54 11.86 4.46 0.23
CA GLU A 54 12.42 4.16 1.53
C GLU A 54 12.14 5.35 2.45
N GLU A 55 11.65 5.06 3.64
CA GLU A 55 11.49 6.04 4.71
C GLU A 55 12.07 5.45 6.00
N ASN A 56 13.02 6.16 6.63
CA ASN A 56 13.66 5.74 7.89
C ASN A 56 14.19 4.30 7.86
N GLY A 57 14.79 3.86 6.75
CA GLY A 57 15.33 2.50 6.58
C GLY A 57 14.28 1.43 6.26
N VAL A 58 13.01 1.81 6.09
CA VAL A 58 11.91 0.90 5.75
C VAL A 58 11.51 1.11 4.29
N LEU A 59 11.65 0.04 3.51
CA LEU A 59 11.24 0.01 2.12
C LEU A 59 9.72 -0.14 2.05
N TYR A 60 9.04 0.73 1.30
CA TYR A 60 7.59 0.74 1.21
C TYR A 60 7.09 0.67 -0.23
N TRP A 61 5.83 0.25 -0.37
CA TRP A 61 5.03 0.46 -1.57
C TRP A 61 4.07 1.63 -1.35
N LEU A 62 3.96 2.51 -2.35
CA LEU A 62 2.97 3.59 -2.36
C LEU A 62 1.70 3.12 -3.07
N VAL A 63 0.58 3.19 -2.37
CA VAL A 63 -0.71 2.66 -2.84
C VAL A 63 -1.72 3.78 -2.98
N ALA A 64 -2.33 3.87 -4.15
CA ALA A 64 -3.53 4.66 -4.36
C ALA A 64 -4.76 3.81 -4.01
N ASN A 65 -5.58 4.34 -3.10
CA ASN A 65 -6.83 3.74 -2.70
C ASN A 65 -8.02 4.39 -3.44
N SER A 66 -9.22 3.83 -3.29
CA SER A 66 -10.46 4.32 -3.89
C SER A 66 -11.44 4.92 -2.88
N TRP A 67 -10.93 5.48 -1.78
CA TRP A 67 -11.72 6.04 -0.67
C TRP A 67 -11.67 7.57 -0.60
N ASN A 68 -11.66 8.22 -1.76
CA ASN A 68 -11.48 9.68 -1.92
C ASN A 68 -10.12 10.19 -1.39
N THR A 69 -9.87 11.48 -1.60
CA THR A 69 -8.58 12.13 -1.26
C THR A 69 -8.51 12.62 0.17
N ASP A 70 -9.62 12.64 0.92
CA ASP A 70 -9.67 13.03 2.33
C ASP A 70 -9.26 11.89 3.28
N TRP A 71 -9.15 10.67 2.77
CA TRP A 71 -8.66 9.51 3.51
C TRP A 71 -7.14 9.36 3.40
N GLY A 72 -6.50 8.92 4.49
CA GLY A 72 -5.05 8.66 4.53
C GLY A 72 -4.22 9.88 4.15
N GLU A 73 -3.20 9.66 3.32
CA GLU A 73 -2.32 10.71 2.81
C GLU A 73 -2.76 11.09 1.40
N ASN A 74 -3.74 12.01 1.31
CA ASN A 74 -4.33 12.45 0.05
C ASN A 74 -4.90 11.29 -0.81
N GLY A 75 -5.57 10.33 -0.18
CA GLY A 75 -6.12 9.13 -0.82
C GLY A 75 -5.11 7.99 -1.01
N THR A 76 -3.90 8.15 -0.47
CA THR A 76 -2.84 7.15 -0.54
C THR A 76 -2.44 6.64 0.83
N TYR A 77 -1.73 5.52 0.85
CA TYR A 77 -1.06 5.00 2.03
C TYR A 77 0.20 4.25 1.61
N ILE A 78 1.15 4.15 2.53
CA ILE A 78 2.37 3.38 2.34
C ILE A 78 2.37 2.15 3.25
N PHE A 79 2.83 1.01 2.74
CA PHE A 79 2.95 -0.22 3.52
C PHE A 79 4.33 -0.86 3.34
N ASP A 80 4.82 -1.52 4.39
CA ASP A 80 6.15 -2.17 4.41
C ASP A 80 6.24 -3.26 3.32
N ARG A 81 7.18 -3.09 2.39
CA ARG A 81 7.44 -4.00 1.28
C ARG A 81 7.93 -5.37 1.74
N LYS A 82 8.53 -5.48 2.94
CA LYS A 82 9.01 -6.75 3.50
C LYS A 82 7.87 -7.59 4.08
N ARG A 83 6.72 -6.99 4.39
CA ARG A 83 5.55 -7.74 4.83
C ARG A 83 4.89 -8.36 3.60
N LYS A 84 4.81 -9.69 3.60
CA LYS A 84 4.06 -10.42 2.58
C LYS A 84 2.60 -9.97 2.68
N ALA A 85 2.11 -9.37 1.60
CA ALA A 85 0.68 -9.21 1.35
C ALA A 85 -0.03 -10.57 1.36
#